data_AF-A0A358STN1-F1
#
_entry.id   AF-A0A358STN1-F1
#
_cell.length_a   1.000
_cell.length_b   1.000
_cell.length_c   1.000
_cell.angle_alpha   90.00
_cell.angle_beta   90.00
_cell.angle_gamma   90.00
#
_symmetry.space_group_name_H-M   'P 1'
#
loop_
_entity.id
_entity.type
_entity.pdbx_description
1 polymer ?
#
loop_
_entity_poly.entity_id
_entity_poly.type
_entity_poly.pdbx_seq_one_letter_code
_entity_poly.pdbx_strand_id
1 'polypeptide(L)'
;MAARHRDVLPGAGRLHRHGRPPGLRDYRRRGRVRLRGATQADCPVWMPFPRAVAAGPYRQVLGEGCVYPAAVPTLGNQLSAAGRSWAAYLQDMGNDPARDHTVATARGPACGHPATWVGDHTQKAEKGDQYAARHDGFTFFRSVTANQAFCAAHIVSFRPLPADLAQARTTPAFSFLAPNLCNDGHDAPCVTGAPGGLAQADAFLAQWAPKIMAAPAYRDGVLIVVTFDDGGDAAACCGETSGLSPAYPDVPEPGKTGPGGGRIGAVLLSPLIRPGTVSTVPYNHYSLLRTIEDIFGLPHLGDAAMPRVRSFGPGVSG
;
A
#
# COMPACT_ATOMS: atom_id res chain seq x y z
N MET A 1 4.58 -1.63 0.61
CA MET A 1 3.73 -2.67 1.23
C MET A 1 2.60 -2.94 0.26
N ALA A 2 2.45 -4.17 -0.23
CA ALA A 2 1.49 -4.47 -1.29
C ALA A 2 0.19 -5.03 -0.69
N ALA A 3 -0.91 -4.30 -0.86
CA ALA A 3 -2.27 -4.81 -0.93
C ALA A 3 -2.78 -4.51 -2.35
N ARG A 4 -3.61 -5.39 -2.95
CA ARG A 4 -3.95 -5.41 -4.39
C ARG A 4 -5.47 -5.44 -4.59
N HIS A 5 -5.98 -4.68 -5.58
CA HIS A 5 -7.41 -4.54 -5.93
C HIS A 5 -7.80 -5.23 -7.26
N ARG A 6 -9.13 -5.33 -7.53
CA ARG A 6 -9.81 -5.12 -8.83
C ARG A 6 -11.32 -5.28 -8.64
N ASP A 7 -12.07 -4.28 -9.12
CA ASP A 7 -13.53 -4.22 -9.24
C ASP A 7 -14.08 -5.11 -10.38
N VAL A 8 -15.25 -5.73 -10.15
CA VAL A 8 -16.13 -6.25 -11.20
C VAL A 8 -17.59 -5.92 -10.85
N LEU A 9 -18.22 -5.06 -11.65
CA LEU A 9 -19.67 -5.11 -11.89
C LEU A 9 -19.95 -6.01 -13.10
N PRO A 10 -21.08 -6.72 -13.11
CA PRO A 10 -22.04 -6.46 -14.19
C PRO A 10 -23.47 -6.32 -13.68
N GLY A 11 -24.25 -5.54 -14.43
CA GLY A 11 -25.61 -5.13 -14.08
C GLY A 11 -26.73 -6.15 -14.34
N ALA A 12 -27.86 -5.80 -13.71
CA ALA A 12 -29.26 -6.04 -14.03
C ALA A 12 -29.88 -7.46 -13.97
N GLY A 13 -30.79 -7.63 -13.00
CA GLY A 13 -31.83 -8.66 -12.97
C GLY A 13 -32.77 -8.52 -11.76
N ARG A 14 -34.02 -8.10 -12.01
CA ARG A 14 -35.12 -7.79 -11.05
C ARG A 14 -35.59 -8.97 -10.17
N LEU A 15 -35.97 -8.67 -8.91
CA LEU A 15 -37.26 -8.91 -8.21
C LEU A 15 -37.15 -9.38 -6.73
N HIS A 16 -37.80 -8.59 -5.87
CA HIS A 16 -38.30 -8.79 -4.49
C HIS A 16 -37.87 -10.01 -3.64
N ARG A 17 -37.40 -9.73 -2.40
CA ARG A 17 -38.18 -9.86 -1.14
C ARG A 17 -37.36 -9.36 0.05
N HIS A 18 -38.02 -8.67 0.99
CA HIS A 18 -37.44 -8.22 2.26
C HIS A 18 -36.82 -9.37 3.05
N GLY A 19 -35.55 -9.25 3.42
CA GLY A 19 -34.85 -10.14 4.33
C GLY A 19 -33.86 -9.36 5.18
N ARG A 20 -33.89 -9.58 6.50
CA ARG A 20 -33.00 -8.98 7.52
C ARG A 20 -31.52 -9.06 7.13
N PRO A 21 -30.67 -8.11 7.57
CA PRO A 21 -29.23 -8.22 7.38
C PRO A 21 -28.70 -9.50 8.06
N PRO A 22 -27.79 -10.24 7.41
CA PRO A 22 -27.23 -11.46 8.00
C PRO A 22 -26.38 -11.10 9.23
N GLY A 23 -26.78 -11.63 10.39
CA GLY A 23 -26.08 -11.44 11.65
C GLY A 23 -24.77 -12.24 11.73
N LEU A 24 -23.84 -11.74 12.55
CA LEU A 24 -22.49 -12.21 12.89
C LEU A 24 -22.26 -13.71 13.21
N ARG A 25 -23.24 -14.60 13.02
CA ARG A 25 -23.17 -16.01 13.46
C ARG A 25 -22.67 -17.00 12.40
N ASP A 26 -22.57 -16.64 11.12
CA ASP A 26 -22.27 -17.62 10.07
C ASP A 26 -20.76 -17.85 9.81
N TYR A 27 -19.89 -17.00 10.36
CA TYR A 27 -18.43 -17.16 10.29
C TYR A 27 -17.88 -18.21 11.26
N ARG A 28 -18.57 -19.30 11.62
CA ARG A 28 -18.04 -20.28 12.61
C ARG A 28 -18.14 -21.77 12.29
N ARG A 29 -18.57 -22.21 11.10
CA ARG A 29 -18.62 -23.66 10.81
C ARG A 29 -18.10 -24.05 9.43
N ARG A 30 -16.87 -24.59 9.41
CA ARG A 30 -16.40 -25.79 8.67
C ARG A 30 -14.86 -25.81 8.70
N GLY A 31 -14.26 -26.95 9.04
CA GLY A 31 -12.81 -27.17 9.14
C GLY A 31 -12.09 -27.16 7.79
N ARG A 32 -12.15 -26.03 7.09
CA ARG A 32 -11.24 -25.68 5.98
C ARG A 32 -10.29 -24.62 6.50
N VAL A 33 -9.02 -24.69 6.13
CA VAL A 33 -8.07 -23.59 6.31
C VAL A 33 -8.78 -22.32 5.83
N ARG A 34 -9.04 -21.38 6.73
CA ARG A 34 -9.66 -20.13 6.34
C ARG A 34 -8.63 -19.33 5.57
N LEU A 35 -8.87 -19.23 4.27
CA LEU A 35 -8.03 -18.49 3.36
C LEU A 35 -7.97 -17.02 3.81
N ARG A 36 -6.88 -16.32 3.47
CA ARG A 36 -6.73 -14.87 3.71
C ARG A 36 -7.64 -14.04 2.79
N GLY A 37 -8.94 -14.27 2.84
CA GLY A 37 -9.92 -13.57 2.01
C GLY A 37 -9.99 -12.07 2.33
N ALA A 38 -9.89 -11.69 3.60
CA ALA A 38 -10.07 -10.29 4.00
C ALA A 38 -8.94 -9.36 3.48
N THR A 39 -7.68 -9.78 3.54
CA THR A 39 -6.57 -9.00 2.96
C THR A 39 -6.70 -8.91 1.43
N GLN A 40 -7.08 -10.00 0.76
CA GLN A 40 -7.25 -10.03 -0.71
C GLN A 40 -8.52 -9.31 -1.21
N ALA A 41 -9.43 -8.98 -0.30
CA ALA A 41 -10.67 -8.25 -0.58
C ALA A 41 -10.56 -6.79 -0.14
N ASP A 42 -9.35 -6.27 0.05
CA ASP A 42 -9.09 -4.88 0.44
C ASP A 42 -9.64 -4.50 1.83
N CYS A 43 -9.80 -5.48 2.71
CA CYS A 43 -10.20 -5.28 4.10
C CYS A 43 -11.51 -4.48 4.25
N PRO A 44 -12.65 -4.96 3.71
CA PRO A 44 -13.90 -4.20 3.74
C PRO A 44 -14.43 -4.00 5.16
N VAL A 45 -13.95 -4.80 6.10
CA VAL A 45 -14.11 -4.64 7.54
C VAL A 45 -12.72 -4.75 8.16
N TRP A 46 -12.34 -3.81 9.04
CA TRP A 46 -11.03 -3.73 9.70
C TRP A 46 -10.82 -4.87 10.71
N MET A 47 -10.63 -6.07 10.19
CA MET A 47 -10.63 -7.32 10.93
C MET A 47 -9.19 -7.70 11.36
N PRO A 48 -8.90 -7.75 12.66
CA PRO A 48 -7.64 -8.28 13.17
C PRO A 48 -7.42 -9.72 12.78
N PHE A 49 -6.17 -10.05 12.45
CA PHE A 49 -5.78 -11.46 12.49
C PHE A 49 -5.94 -12.02 13.90
N PRO A 50 -6.48 -13.25 14.04
CA PRO A 50 -6.75 -13.85 15.34
C PRO A 50 -5.49 -14.29 16.09
N ARG A 51 -4.33 -14.36 15.41
CA ARG A 51 -3.07 -14.86 15.97
C ARG A 51 -1.89 -13.99 15.55
N ALA A 52 -0.92 -13.84 16.45
CA ALA A 52 0.33 -13.13 16.21
C ALA A 52 1.43 -13.98 15.56
N VAL A 53 1.13 -15.23 15.21
CA VAL A 53 2.17 -16.17 14.75
C VAL A 53 2.43 -15.94 13.26
N ALA A 54 3.58 -15.34 12.97
CA ALA A 54 4.23 -15.41 11.68
C ALA A 54 4.83 -16.82 11.49
N ALA A 55 4.52 -17.45 10.36
CA ALA A 55 4.91 -18.82 10.04
C ALA A 55 5.71 -18.89 8.73
N GLY A 56 6.34 -20.05 8.50
CA GLY A 56 7.11 -20.32 7.31
C GLY A 56 8.43 -19.53 7.23
N PRO A 57 9.21 -19.75 6.16
CA PRO A 57 10.52 -19.12 5.98
C PRO A 57 10.44 -17.60 5.83
N TYR A 58 9.28 -17.07 5.42
CA TYR A 58 9.07 -15.66 5.13
C TYR A 58 8.08 -14.98 6.10
N ARG A 59 7.88 -15.57 7.30
CA ARG A 59 7.16 -14.93 8.43
C ARG A 59 5.76 -14.40 8.09
N GLN A 60 4.99 -15.19 7.36
CA GLN A 60 3.64 -14.88 6.93
C GLN A 60 2.62 -15.13 8.06
N VAL A 61 1.72 -14.18 8.34
CA VAL A 61 0.69 -14.30 9.40
C VAL A 61 -0.50 -15.14 8.97
N LEU A 62 -0.71 -16.30 9.60
CA LEU A 62 -1.75 -17.22 9.13
C LEU A 62 -3.17 -16.88 9.63
N GLY A 63 -4.18 -17.22 8.82
CA GLY A 63 -5.60 -17.16 9.15
C GLY A 63 -6.38 -16.05 8.47
N GLU A 64 -7.60 -15.79 8.95
CA GLU A 64 -8.49 -14.79 8.36
C GLU A 64 -8.32 -13.43 9.06
N GLY A 65 -7.97 -12.39 8.31
CA GLY A 65 -7.74 -11.05 8.82
C GLY A 65 -7.12 -10.12 7.78
N CYS A 66 -7.02 -8.85 8.14
CA CYS A 66 -6.33 -7.80 7.39
C CYS A 66 -5.65 -6.76 8.28
N VAL A 67 -5.96 -6.69 9.59
CA VAL A 67 -5.24 -5.88 10.56
C VAL A 67 -4.18 -6.74 11.27
N TYR A 68 -2.92 -6.48 10.96
CA TYR A 68 -1.74 -7.24 11.39
C TYR A 68 -1.40 -6.98 12.86
N PRO A 69 -1.07 -8.02 13.65
CA PRO A 69 -0.69 -7.88 15.06
C PRO A 69 0.59 -7.06 15.25
N ALA A 70 0.77 -6.46 16.42
CA ALA A 70 1.91 -5.56 16.70
C ALA A 70 3.28 -6.27 16.66
N ALA A 71 3.32 -7.59 16.74
CA ALA A 71 4.54 -8.38 16.57
C ALA A 71 5.03 -8.43 15.11
N VAL A 72 4.21 -8.00 14.15
CA VAL A 72 4.55 -7.99 12.73
C VAL A 72 5.18 -6.64 12.39
N PRO A 73 6.49 -6.60 12.07
CA PRO A 73 7.16 -5.34 11.76
C PRO A 73 6.76 -4.82 10.38
N THR A 74 6.83 -3.51 10.25
CA THR A 74 6.74 -2.80 8.97
C THR A 74 8.10 -2.22 8.57
N LEU A 75 8.24 -1.84 7.30
CA LEU A 75 9.39 -1.03 6.86
C LEU A 75 9.54 0.25 7.71
N GLY A 76 8.41 0.89 8.07
CA GLY A 76 8.41 2.06 8.93
C GLY A 76 8.99 1.77 10.33
N ASN A 77 8.67 0.62 10.92
CA ASN A 77 9.26 0.21 12.19
C ASN A 77 10.77 -0.02 12.07
N GLN A 78 11.24 -0.63 10.97
CA GLN A 78 12.67 -0.83 10.73
C GLN A 78 13.42 0.50 10.54
N LEU A 79 12.85 1.42 9.76
CA LEU A 79 13.41 2.75 9.54
C LEU A 79 13.51 3.53 10.86
N SER A 80 12.43 3.57 11.66
CA SER A 80 12.46 4.20 12.98
C SER A 80 13.49 3.57 13.91
N ALA A 81 13.60 2.24 13.93
CA ALA A 81 14.59 1.53 14.74
C ALA A 81 16.04 1.84 14.31
N ALA A 82 16.25 2.07 13.01
CA ALA A 82 17.53 2.49 12.44
C ALA A 82 17.78 4.01 12.53
N GLY A 83 16.90 4.77 13.21
CA GLY A 83 17.03 6.23 13.32
C GLY A 83 16.84 6.98 11.99
N ARG A 84 16.16 6.37 11.01
CA ARG A 84 15.85 6.98 9.71
C ARG A 84 14.47 7.62 9.75
N SER A 85 14.38 8.89 9.36
CA SER A 85 13.11 9.60 9.23
C SER A 85 12.30 9.00 8.08
N TRP A 86 11.00 8.86 8.29
CA TRP A 86 10.09 8.40 7.24
C TRP A 86 8.71 9.03 7.38
N ALA A 87 7.99 9.13 6.27
CA ALA A 87 6.59 9.52 6.27
C ALA A 87 5.83 8.84 5.11
N ALA A 88 4.58 8.51 5.35
CA ALA A 88 3.58 8.25 4.33
C ALA A 88 2.72 9.51 4.17
N TYR A 89 2.61 10.01 2.94
CA TYR A 89 1.74 11.12 2.56
C TYR A 89 0.57 10.54 1.77
N LEU A 90 -0.64 10.82 2.23
CA LEU A 90 -1.88 10.27 1.68
C LEU A 90 -2.78 11.43 1.23
N GLN A 91 -3.12 11.48 -0.05
CA GLN A 91 -3.93 12.58 -0.59
C GLN A 91 -5.37 12.46 -0.11
N ASP A 92 -5.99 13.61 0.19
CA ASP A 92 -7.35 13.76 0.75
C ASP A 92 -7.61 13.16 2.14
N MET A 93 -6.63 12.47 2.74
CA MET A 93 -6.79 11.91 4.09
C MET A 93 -7.19 13.00 5.10
N GLY A 94 -8.30 12.75 5.80
CA GLY A 94 -8.91 13.62 6.80
C GLY A 94 -9.65 14.83 6.27
N ASN A 95 -10.01 14.83 4.98
CA ASN A 95 -11.00 15.79 4.47
C ASN A 95 -12.39 15.49 5.04
N ASP A 96 -12.74 14.21 5.22
CA ASP A 96 -13.89 13.76 6.02
C ASP A 96 -13.46 12.77 7.12
N PRO A 97 -13.18 13.26 8.34
CA PRO A 97 -12.80 12.41 9.47
C PRO A 97 -13.85 11.36 9.88
N ALA A 98 -15.11 11.49 9.44
CA ALA A 98 -16.14 10.48 9.71
C ALA A 98 -15.90 9.18 8.91
N ARG A 99 -15.12 9.25 7.82
CA ARG A 99 -14.81 8.12 6.95
C ARG A 99 -13.53 7.40 7.37
N ASP A 100 -12.54 8.14 7.85
CA ASP A 100 -11.19 7.63 8.11
C ASP A 100 -10.70 7.79 9.55
N HIS A 101 -11.47 8.39 10.45
CA HIS A 101 -11.11 8.55 11.86
C HIS A 101 -9.75 9.25 12.10
N THR A 102 -9.34 10.12 11.17
CA THR A 102 -8.11 10.91 11.32
C THR A 102 -8.07 11.71 12.63
N VAL A 103 -6.86 11.93 13.13
CA VAL A 103 -6.61 12.88 14.21
C VAL A 103 -6.06 14.19 13.67
N ALA A 104 -6.51 15.30 14.27
CA ALA A 104 -5.97 16.61 13.98
C ALA A 104 -4.59 16.79 14.64
N THR A 105 -3.61 17.25 13.86
CA THR A 105 -2.29 17.65 14.35
C THR A 105 -1.94 19.06 13.87
N ALA A 106 -0.88 19.65 14.42
CA ALA A 106 -0.36 20.92 13.93
C ALA A 106 0.09 20.87 12.45
N ARG A 107 0.36 19.68 11.91
CA ARG A 107 0.81 19.47 10.52
C ARG A 107 -0.35 19.09 9.58
N GLY A 108 -1.58 19.02 10.09
CA GLY A 108 -2.77 18.58 9.36
C GLY A 108 -3.35 17.27 9.88
N PRO A 109 -4.40 16.73 9.21
CA PRO A 109 -4.93 15.41 9.54
C PRO A 109 -3.87 14.32 9.37
N ALA A 110 -3.91 13.36 10.27
CA ALA A 110 -2.93 12.28 10.35
C ALA A 110 -3.57 10.99 10.87
N CYS A 111 -2.91 9.86 10.67
CA CYS A 111 -3.32 8.54 11.15
C CYS A 111 -4.77 8.17 10.79
N GLY A 112 -5.16 8.39 9.53
CA GLY A 112 -6.47 7.98 9.03
C GLY A 112 -6.54 6.46 8.85
N HIS A 113 -7.40 5.80 9.60
CA HIS A 113 -7.78 4.41 9.38
C HIS A 113 -9.10 4.08 10.09
N PRO A 114 -9.93 3.17 9.55
CA PRO A 114 -11.09 2.65 10.25
C PRO A 114 -10.77 2.04 11.62
N ALA A 115 -11.74 2.09 12.53
CA ALA A 115 -11.65 1.40 13.81
C ALA A 115 -11.73 -0.12 13.64
N THR A 116 -11.19 -0.86 14.60
CA THR A 116 -11.20 -2.33 14.58
C THR A 116 -12.63 -2.87 14.56
N TRP A 117 -12.90 -3.84 13.66
CA TRP A 117 -14.22 -4.43 13.38
C TRP A 117 -15.25 -3.50 12.73
N VAL A 118 -14.83 -2.31 12.29
CA VAL A 118 -15.70 -1.36 11.59
C VAL A 118 -15.52 -1.53 10.08
N GLY A 119 -16.61 -1.28 9.34
CA GLY A 119 -16.57 -1.25 7.88
C GLY A 119 -15.69 -0.11 7.38
N ASP A 120 -14.95 -0.34 6.30
CA ASP A 120 -14.13 0.71 5.71
C ASP A 120 -14.95 1.61 4.79
N HIS A 121 -15.16 2.85 5.23
CA HIS A 121 -15.90 3.87 4.49
C HIS A 121 -15.03 4.59 3.44
N THR A 122 -13.72 4.34 3.43
CA THR A 122 -12.76 4.88 2.45
C THR A 122 -12.65 4.03 1.18
N GLN A 123 -13.40 2.93 1.09
CA GLN A 123 -13.35 2.01 -0.05
C GLN A 123 -13.75 2.65 -1.39
N LYS A 124 -14.53 3.72 -1.38
CA LYS A 124 -15.01 4.41 -2.58
C LYS A 124 -14.73 5.90 -2.50
N ALA A 125 -14.53 6.55 -3.64
CA ALA A 125 -14.38 7.99 -3.71
C ALA A 125 -15.67 8.71 -3.31
N GLU A 126 -15.56 9.78 -2.52
CA GLU A 126 -16.64 10.70 -2.23
C GLU A 126 -16.27 12.13 -2.66
N LYS A 127 -17.28 12.95 -2.99
CA LYS A 127 -17.02 14.32 -3.40
C LYS A 127 -16.44 15.11 -2.22
N GLY A 128 -15.19 15.53 -2.35
CA GLY A 128 -14.46 16.26 -1.31
C GLY A 128 -13.48 15.39 -0.52
N ASP A 129 -13.59 14.06 -0.59
CA ASP A 129 -12.66 13.13 0.04
C ASP A 129 -12.55 11.83 -0.77
N GLN A 130 -11.39 11.64 -1.38
CA GLN A 130 -11.07 10.49 -2.21
C GLN A 130 -9.92 9.67 -1.63
N TYR A 131 -9.64 9.81 -0.32
CA TYR A 131 -8.71 8.96 0.40
C TYR A 131 -9.21 7.51 0.43
N ALA A 132 -8.27 6.57 0.32
CA ALA A 132 -8.51 5.14 0.39
C ALA A 132 -7.47 4.48 1.30
N ALA A 133 -7.90 3.99 2.46
CA ALA A 133 -7.01 3.38 3.44
C ALA A 133 -6.31 2.12 2.90
N ARG A 134 -6.93 1.40 1.96
CA ARG A 134 -6.30 0.26 1.24
C ARG A 134 -5.02 0.62 0.47
N HIS A 135 -4.80 1.90 0.15
CA HIS A 135 -3.57 2.38 -0.50
C HIS A 135 -2.48 2.75 0.51
N ASP A 136 -2.79 2.78 1.81
CA ASP A 136 -1.82 2.93 2.89
C ASP A 136 -1.49 1.57 3.53
N GLY A 137 -0.38 0.97 3.09
CA GLY A 137 0.04 -0.30 3.65
C GLY A 137 0.41 -0.26 5.14
N PHE A 138 0.71 0.89 5.72
CA PHE A 138 1.21 0.98 7.10
C PHE A 138 0.08 0.94 8.15
N THR A 139 -1.10 1.49 7.84
CA THR A 139 -2.23 1.58 8.79
C THR A 139 -2.85 0.23 9.13
N PHE A 140 -2.62 -0.79 8.30
CA PHE A 140 -3.03 -2.16 8.59
C PHE A 140 -2.22 -2.81 9.72
N PHE A 141 -1.14 -2.21 10.19
CA PHE A 141 -0.28 -2.81 11.20
C PHE A 141 -0.48 -2.17 12.57
N ARG A 142 -0.83 -2.98 13.57
CA ARG A 142 -0.96 -2.55 14.96
C ARG A 142 0.35 -2.04 15.56
N SER A 143 1.50 -2.43 15.01
CA SER A 143 2.81 -1.88 15.36
C SER A 143 2.97 -0.41 14.98
N VAL A 144 2.07 0.12 14.13
CA VAL A 144 1.96 1.53 13.78
C VAL A 144 0.77 2.16 14.49
N THR A 145 -0.43 1.61 14.32
CA THR A 145 -1.69 2.24 14.75
C THR A 145 -2.02 2.11 16.24
N ALA A 146 -1.42 1.16 16.97
CA ALA A 146 -1.66 1.05 18.41
C ALA A 146 -1.03 2.18 19.23
N ASN A 147 -0.07 2.92 18.66
CA ASN A 147 0.50 4.12 19.26
C ASN A 147 0.09 5.34 18.42
N GLN A 148 -0.90 6.08 18.90
CA GLN A 148 -1.45 7.23 18.18
C GLN A 148 -0.40 8.29 17.84
N ALA A 149 0.52 8.57 18.77
CA ALA A 149 1.56 9.57 18.56
C ALA A 149 2.55 9.13 17.47
N PHE A 150 2.93 7.85 17.46
CA PHE A 150 3.78 7.28 16.41
C PHE A 150 3.07 7.30 15.06
N CYS A 151 1.83 6.83 15.00
CA CYS A 151 1.03 6.84 13.78
C CYS A 151 0.86 8.26 13.22
N ALA A 152 0.46 9.22 14.05
CA ALA A 152 0.25 10.61 13.65
C ALA A 152 1.54 11.36 13.27
N ALA A 153 2.70 10.90 13.74
CA ALA A 153 4.00 11.46 13.34
C ALA A 153 4.45 11.00 11.94
N HIS A 154 4.00 9.83 11.49
CA HIS A 154 4.51 9.19 10.27
C HIS A 154 3.48 9.04 9.16
N ILE A 155 2.20 8.88 9.48
CA ILE A 155 1.10 8.74 8.52
C ILE A 155 0.35 10.06 8.45
N VAL A 156 0.60 10.84 7.41
CA VAL A 156 0.15 12.23 7.30
C VAL A 156 -0.60 12.49 6.00
N SER A 157 -1.48 13.49 5.99
CA SER A 157 -2.09 13.96 4.75
C SER A 157 -1.02 14.56 3.81
N PHE A 158 -1.40 15.01 2.62
CA PHE A 158 -0.48 15.74 1.74
C PHE A 158 -0.10 17.15 2.23
N ARG A 159 -0.79 17.69 3.24
CA ARG A 159 -0.58 19.06 3.74
C ARG A 159 0.88 19.41 4.10
N PRO A 160 1.64 18.57 4.85
CA PRO A 160 3.03 18.89 5.19
C PRO A 160 4.01 18.74 4.03
N LEU A 161 3.67 18.02 2.94
CA LEU A 161 4.63 17.63 1.89
C LEU A 161 5.40 18.83 1.29
N PRO A 162 4.79 19.98 0.95
CA PRO A 162 5.55 21.12 0.42
C PRO A 162 6.58 21.69 1.42
N ALA A 163 6.24 21.72 2.71
CA ALA A 163 7.16 22.21 3.74
C ALA A 163 8.31 21.22 3.98
N ASP A 164 8.01 19.92 3.93
CA ASP A 164 9.02 18.88 4.10
C ASP A 164 10.03 18.87 2.96
N LEU A 165 9.57 19.07 1.72
CA LEU A 165 10.44 19.17 0.54
C LEU A 165 11.28 20.47 0.49
N ALA A 166 11.01 21.45 1.34
CA ALA A 166 11.65 22.76 1.25
C ALA A 166 13.15 22.75 1.58
N GLN A 167 13.60 21.80 2.42
CA GLN A 167 14.98 21.70 2.87
C GLN A 167 15.42 20.23 2.95
N ALA A 168 16.70 19.96 2.68
CA ALA A 168 17.21 18.58 2.73
C ALA A 168 16.99 17.93 4.11
N ARG A 169 17.13 18.69 5.19
CA ARG A 169 16.94 18.21 6.57
C ARG A 169 15.48 17.90 6.94
N THR A 170 14.51 18.47 6.22
CA THR A 170 13.08 18.27 6.50
C THR A 170 12.46 17.19 5.61
N THR A 171 13.09 16.89 4.48
CA THR A 171 12.69 15.75 3.64
C THR A 171 12.96 14.44 4.39
N PRO A 172 11.96 13.57 4.60
CA PRO A 172 12.20 12.28 5.22
C PRO A 172 13.14 11.42 4.37
N ALA A 173 13.97 10.61 5.03
CA ALA A 173 14.86 9.67 4.34
C ALA A 173 14.06 8.69 3.46
N PHE A 174 12.86 8.28 3.91
CA PHE A 174 11.91 7.52 3.12
C PHE A 174 10.54 8.22 3.07
N SER A 175 10.04 8.47 1.86
CA SER A 175 8.71 9.05 1.64
C SER A 175 7.86 8.11 0.78
N PHE A 176 6.71 7.68 1.30
CA PHE A 176 5.70 6.95 0.55
C PHE A 176 4.57 7.93 0.19
N LEU A 177 4.23 8.06 -1.09
CA LEU A 177 3.18 8.98 -1.54
C LEU A 177 2.08 8.15 -2.21
N ALA A 178 0.85 8.24 -1.70
CA ALA A 178 -0.32 7.66 -2.35
C ALA A 178 -1.27 8.79 -2.81
N PRO A 179 -1.50 8.94 -4.13
CA PRO A 179 -2.54 9.82 -4.64
C PRO A 179 -3.94 9.33 -4.21
N ASN A 180 -4.92 10.21 -4.35
CA ASN A 180 -6.32 9.87 -4.11
C ASN A 180 -6.89 9.08 -5.30
N LEU A 181 -8.10 8.53 -5.15
CA LEU A 181 -8.73 7.65 -6.16
C LEU A 181 -8.93 8.26 -7.55
N CYS A 182 -8.88 9.59 -7.66
CA CYS A 182 -8.93 10.26 -8.95
C CYS A 182 -7.53 10.37 -9.60
N ASN A 183 -6.49 10.60 -8.79
CA ASN A 183 -5.13 10.87 -9.25
C ASN A 183 -4.21 9.64 -9.27
N ASP A 184 -4.63 8.49 -8.74
CA ASP A 184 -3.87 7.24 -8.77
C ASP A 184 -4.01 6.47 -10.09
N GLY A 185 -4.94 6.91 -10.95
CA GLY A 185 -5.22 6.30 -12.25
C GLY A 185 -6.29 5.22 -12.21
N HIS A 186 -6.97 5.02 -11.08
CA HIS A 186 -8.02 4.02 -10.91
C HIS A 186 -9.38 4.50 -11.42
N ASP A 187 -9.94 5.56 -10.84
CA ASP A 187 -11.31 5.99 -11.16
C ASP A 187 -11.34 6.74 -12.50
N ALA A 188 -12.26 6.34 -13.38
CA ALA A 188 -12.51 7.01 -14.66
C ALA A 188 -14.00 6.84 -15.06
N PRO A 189 -14.82 7.91 -15.05
CA PRO A 189 -14.50 9.26 -14.57
C PRO A 189 -14.34 9.32 -13.04
N CYS A 190 -13.68 10.36 -12.54
CA CYS A 190 -13.64 10.63 -11.10
C CYS A 190 -15.03 11.03 -10.58
N VAL A 191 -15.27 10.87 -9.27
CA VAL A 191 -16.52 11.31 -8.61
C VAL A 191 -16.79 12.82 -8.74
N THR A 192 -15.75 13.60 -9.03
CA THR A 192 -15.82 15.05 -9.30
C THR A 192 -16.30 15.40 -10.72
N GLY A 193 -16.36 14.41 -11.63
CA GLY A 193 -16.65 14.60 -13.05
C GLY A 193 -15.40 14.82 -13.93
N ALA A 194 -14.19 14.80 -13.35
CA ALA A 194 -12.95 14.80 -14.13
C ALA A 194 -12.78 13.49 -14.93
N PRO A 195 -12.00 13.47 -16.03
CA PRO A 195 -11.83 12.28 -16.86
C PRO A 195 -11.29 11.06 -16.12
N GLY A 196 -10.42 11.26 -15.12
CA GLY A 196 -9.81 10.18 -14.35
C GLY A 196 -8.79 9.33 -15.13
N GLY A 197 -8.50 8.14 -14.61
CA GLY A 197 -7.59 7.18 -15.25
C GLY A 197 -6.16 7.70 -15.42
N LEU A 198 -5.42 7.10 -16.36
CA LEU A 198 -4.01 7.42 -16.59
C LEU A 198 -3.76 8.88 -17.00
N ALA A 199 -4.72 9.54 -17.65
CA ALA A 199 -4.60 10.97 -17.98
C ALA A 199 -4.58 11.84 -16.72
N GLN A 200 -5.38 11.48 -15.71
CA GLN A 200 -5.41 12.19 -14.44
C GLN A 200 -4.16 11.87 -13.59
N ALA A 201 -3.66 10.63 -13.63
CA ALA A 201 -2.39 10.26 -13.00
C ALA A 201 -1.20 11.01 -13.62
N ASP A 202 -1.17 11.15 -14.96
CA ASP A 202 -0.16 11.96 -15.66
C ASP A 202 -0.21 13.44 -15.23
N ALA A 203 -1.41 14.03 -15.17
CA ALA A 203 -1.58 15.40 -14.69
C ALA A 203 -1.09 15.58 -13.24
N PHE A 204 -1.34 14.61 -12.36
CA PHE A 204 -0.83 14.60 -10.99
C PHE A 204 0.71 14.54 -10.97
N LEU A 205 1.32 13.65 -11.75
CA LEU A 205 2.77 13.53 -11.84
C LEU A 205 3.41 14.77 -12.44
N ALA A 206 2.81 15.39 -13.46
CA ALA A 206 3.27 16.64 -14.05
C ALA A 206 3.30 17.79 -13.01
N GLN A 207 2.44 17.73 -12.00
CA GLN A 207 2.44 18.70 -10.91
C GLN A 207 3.50 18.39 -9.83
N TRP A 208 3.63 17.12 -9.42
CA TRP A 208 4.41 16.75 -8.24
C TRP A 208 5.84 16.32 -8.54
N ALA A 209 6.09 15.61 -9.65
CA ALA A 209 7.43 15.14 -9.98
C ALA A 209 8.43 16.31 -10.12
N PRO A 210 8.13 17.42 -10.81
CA PRO A 210 9.04 18.57 -10.86
C PRO A 210 9.32 19.19 -9.49
N LYS A 211 8.33 19.25 -8.60
CA LYS A 211 8.49 19.80 -7.23
C LYS A 211 9.40 18.92 -6.39
N ILE A 212 9.24 17.60 -6.47
CA ILE A 212 10.08 16.64 -5.75
C ILE A 212 11.51 16.67 -6.30
N MET A 213 11.67 16.71 -7.63
CA MET A 213 13.00 16.81 -8.26
C MET A 213 13.70 18.15 -8.00
N ALA A 214 12.95 19.22 -7.70
CA ALA A 214 13.49 20.52 -7.33
C ALA A 214 13.91 20.61 -5.84
N ALA A 215 13.43 19.68 -5.00
CA ALA A 215 13.74 19.67 -3.57
C ALA A 215 15.26 19.56 -3.35
N PRO A 216 15.85 20.26 -2.36
CA PRO A 216 17.29 20.20 -2.11
C PRO A 216 17.82 18.77 -1.91
N ALA A 217 17.06 17.92 -1.20
CA ALA A 217 17.40 16.51 -0.99
C ALA A 217 17.57 15.73 -2.30
N TYR A 218 16.88 16.09 -3.39
CA TYR A 218 16.99 15.34 -4.64
C TYR A 218 18.42 15.36 -5.19
N ARG A 219 19.15 16.46 -4.99
CA ARG A 219 20.56 16.58 -5.40
C ARG A 219 21.49 15.66 -4.62
N ASP A 220 21.07 15.20 -3.44
CA ASP A 220 21.86 14.33 -2.56
C ASP A 220 21.68 12.83 -2.89
N GLY A 221 21.11 12.52 -4.07
CA GLY A 221 21.00 11.14 -4.56
C GLY A 221 19.69 10.43 -4.23
N VAL A 222 18.59 11.16 -4.03
CA VAL A 222 17.26 10.56 -3.85
C VAL A 222 16.91 9.69 -5.06
N LEU A 223 16.32 8.52 -4.76
CA LEU A 223 15.65 7.67 -5.73
C LEU A 223 14.13 7.89 -5.66
N ILE A 224 13.55 8.40 -6.73
CA ILE A 224 12.10 8.44 -6.93
C ILE A 224 11.69 7.20 -7.72
N VAL A 225 10.70 6.47 -7.22
CA VAL A 225 10.08 5.33 -7.92
C VAL A 225 8.61 5.64 -8.14
N VAL A 226 8.20 5.72 -9.40
CA VAL A 226 6.79 5.81 -9.80
C VAL A 226 6.36 4.42 -10.29
N THR A 227 5.34 3.84 -9.68
CA THR A 227 4.83 2.51 -10.03
C THR A 227 3.35 2.37 -9.66
N PHE A 228 2.75 1.21 -9.96
CA PHE A 228 1.34 0.89 -9.73
C PHE A 228 1.22 -0.30 -8.78
N ASP A 229 0.13 -0.42 -8.02
CA ASP A 229 -0.09 -1.54 -7.11
C ASP A 229 -0.45 -2.84 -7.85
N ASP A 230 -1.20 -2.74 -8.95
CA ASP A 230 -1.66 -3.87 -9.77
C ASP A 230 -1.67 -3.59 -11.28
N GLY A 231 -1.90 -4.67 -12.05
CA GLY A 231 -2.06 -4.67 -13.49
C GLY A 231 -3.34 -5.39 -13.93
N GLY A 232 -3.60 -5.40 -15.24
CA GLY A 232 -4.85 -5.95 -15.79
C GLY A 232 -4.95 -7.48 -15.88
N ASP A 233 -3.90 -8.22 -15.50
CA ASP A 233 -3.79 -9.68 -15.59
C ASP A 233 -3.23 -10.31 -14.29
N ALA A 234 -2.97 -11.61 -14.30
CA ALA A 234 -2.42 -12.34 -13.14
C ALA A 234 -0.95 -12.75 -13.34
N ALA A 235 -0.22 -12.06 -14.23
CA ALA A 235 1.19 -12.34 -14.45
C ALA A 235 2.00 -12.13 -13.16
N ALA A 236 3.04 -12.94 -13.00
CA ALA A 236 3.93 -12.89 -11.84
C ALA A 236 5.36 -13.24 -12.25
N CYS A 237 6.31 -12.91 -11.40
CA CYS A 237 7.71 -13.28 -11.56
C CYS A 237 8.31 -13.67 -10.21
N CYS A 238 9.63 -13.88 -10.22
CA CYS A 238 10.44 -13.67 -9.01
C CYS A 238 10.11 -14.64 -7.87
N GLY A 239 9.55 -15.80 -8.20
CA GLY A 239 9.23 -16.88 -7.25
C GLY A 239 7.80 -16.88 -6.74
N GLU A 240 6.95 -15.95 -7.16
CA GLU A 240 5.50 -16.00 -6.90
C GLU A 240 4.86 -17.17 -7.68
N THR A 241 4.03 -17.96 -6.99
CA THR A 241 3.41 -19.18 -7.51
C THR A 241 1.98 -19.32 -6.99
N SER A 242 1.11 -19.91 -7.81
CA SER A 242 -0.19 -20.41 -7.38
C SER A 242 -0.05 -21.73 -6.62
N GLY A 243 -1.11 -22.09 -5.90
CA GLY A 243 -1.19 -23.29 -5.09
C GLY A 243 -0.69 -23.12 -3.67
N LEU A 244 -1.18 -23.99 -2.78
CA LEU A 244 -0.70 -24.04 -1.40
C LEU A 244 0.71 -24.62 -1.35
N SER A 245 1.54 -24.06 -0.48
CA SER A 245 2.88 -24.58 -0.18
C SER A 245 3.15 -24.50 1.32
N PRO A 246 4.21 -25.17 1.83
CA PRO A 246 4.61 -25.00 3.23
C PRO A 246 4.91 -23.53 3.62
N ALA A 247 5.33 -22.70 2.66
CA ALA A 247 5.55 -21.28 2.88
C ALA A 247 4.24 -20.45 2.85
N TYR A 248 3.24 -20.89 2.07
CA TYR A 248 1.95 -20.23 1.88
C TYR A 248 0.80 -21.24 2.05
N PRO A 249 0.47 -21.67 3.28
CA PRO A 249 -0.49 -22.73 3.51
C PRO A 249 -1.96 -22.28 3.43
N ASP A 250 -2.23 -20.98 3.35
CA ASP A 250 -3.58 -20.40 3.38
C ASP A 250 -3.84 -19.31 2.31
N VAL A 251 -2.97 -19.20 1.31
CA VAL A 251 -3.11 -18.25 0.19
C VAL A 251 -2.77 -18.98 -1.14
N PRO A 252 -3.73 -19.70 -1.74
CA PRO A 252 -3.48 -20.46 -2.97
C PRO A 252 -3.31 -19.57 -4.20
N GLU A 253 -3.98 -18.41 -4.25
CA GLU A 253 -3.90 -17.49 -5.38
C GLU A 253 -3.52 -16.09 -4.87
N PRO A 254 -2.22 -15.80 -4.65
CA PRO A 254 -1.78 -14.52 -4.10
C PRO A 254 -2.25 -13.30 -4.91
N GLY A 255 -2.36 -13.47 -6.23
CA GLY A 255 -2.90 -12.50 -7.17
C GLY A 255 -4.41 -12.50 -7.34
N LYS A 256 -5.18 -13.04 -6.37
CA LYS A 256 -6.66 -13.20 -6.38
C LYS A 256 -7.17 -14.23 -7.39
N THR A 257 -6.67 -14.21 -8.61
CA THR A 257 -7.01 -15.14 -9.71
C THR A 257 -5.79 -15.86 -10.29
N GLY A 258 -4.64 -15.77 -9.62
CA GLY A 258 -3.38 -16.34 -10.11
C GLY A 258 -2.20 -16.08 -9.17
N PRO A 259 -0.96 -16.30 -9.65
CA PRO A 259 0.24 -16.24 -8.83
C PRO A 259 0.62 -14.82 -8.40
N GLY A 260 0.22 -13.80 -9.16
CA GLY A 260 0.52 -12.39 -8.90
C GLY A 260 -0.55 -11.49 -9.48
N GLY A 261 -0.49 -10.19 -9.19
CA GLY A 261 -1.50 -9.22 -9.64
C GLY A 261 -1.09 -8.44 -10.88
N GLY A 262 -0.33 -9.07 -11.76
CA GLY A 262 -0.13 -8.61 -13.12
C GLY A 262 1.08 -7.75 -13.39
N ARG A 263 1.31 -7.52 -14.69
CA ARG A 263 2.45 -6.73 -15.17
C ARG A 263 2.15 -5.23 -15.11
N ILE A 264 3.00 -4.50 -14.42
CA ILE A 264 2.89 -3.05 -14.18
C ILE A 264 4.07 -2.27 -14.77
N GLY A 265 3.88 -0.96 -14.92
CA GLY A 265 4.96 -0.03 -15.23
C GLY A 265 5.73 0.40 -13.98
N ALA A 266 7.02 0.73 -14.17
CA ALA A 266 7.82 1.43 -13.17
C ALA A 266 8.79 2.39 -13.86
N VAL A 267 8.87 3.62 -13.37
CA VAL A 267 9.84 4.63 -13.81
C VAL A 267 10.63 5.08 -12.59
N LEU A 268 11.95 5.09 -12.72
CA LEU A 268 12.87 5.51 -11.68
C LEU A 268 13.58 6.78 -12.09
N LEU A 269 13.63 7.76 -11.19
CA LEU A 269 14.29 9.05 -11.39
C LEU A 269 15.28 9.26 -10.26
N SER A 270 16.54 9.48 -10.62
CA SER A 270 17.60 9.82 -9.67
C SER A 270 18.76 10.48 -10.41
N PRO A 271 19.51 11.41 -9.78
CA PRO A 271 20.77 11.90 -10.35
C PRO A 271 21.82 10.80 -10.55
N LEU A 272 21.66 9.65 -9.89
CA LEU A 272 22.60 8.52 -9.92
C LEU A 272 22.28 7.50 -11.03
N ILE A 273 21.09 7.57 -11.64
CA ILE A 273 20.71 6.67 -12.73
C ILE A 273 21.13 7.28 -14.06
N ARG A 274 21.76 6.46 -14.93
CA ARG A 274 22.05 6.88 -16.31
C ARG A 274 20.73 7.15 -17.06
N PRO A 275 20.48 8.38 -17.54
CA PRO A 275 19.24 8.70 -18.25
C PRO A 275 19.02 7.80 -19.47
N GLY A 276 17.75 7.45 -19.73
CA GLY A 276 17.36 6.58 -20.85
C GLY A 276 17.64 5.09 -20.65
N THR A 277 18.07 4.66 -19.46
CA THR A 277 18.28 3.24 -19.16
C THR A 277 16.95 2.49 -19.11
N VAL A 278 16.89 1.33 -19.80
CA VAL A 278 15.77 0.40 -19.75
C VAL A 278 16.28 -0.94 -19.23
N SER A 279 15.70 -1.43 -18.13
CA SER A 279 16.00 -2.76 -17.61
C SER A 279 15.03 -3.79 -18.18
N THR A 280 15.57 -4.95 -18.58
CA THR A 280 14.80 -6.13 -18.99
C THR A 280 14.74 -7.20 -17.89
N VAL A 281 15.33 -6.92 -16.71
CA VAL A 281 15.31 -7.83 -15.57
C VAL A 281 13.90 -7.85 -14.97
N PRO A 282 13.31 -9.04 -14.71
CA PRO A 282 12.02 -9.12 -14.05
C PRO A 282 12.14 -8.73 -12.58
N TYR A 283 11.25 -7.83 -12.15
CA TYR A 283 11.08 -7.38 -10.78
C TYR A 283 9.60 -7.39 -10.38
N ASN A 284 9.34 -7.49 -9.09
CA ASN A 284 8.01 -7.35 -8.47
C ASN A 284 8.07 -6.38 -7.28
N HIS A 285 6.95 -6.17 -6.60
CA HIS A 285 6.87 -5.30 -5.41
C HIS A 285 7.82 -5.71 -4.28
N TYR A 286 8.11 -7.00 -4.13
CA TYR A 286 9.10 -7.47 -3.16
C TYR A 286 10.52 -7.11 -3.56
N SER A 287 10.81 -6.98 -4.85
CA SER A 287 12.10 -6.49 -5.35
C SER A 287 12.30 -5.01 -5.01
N LEU A 288 11.24 -4.20 -5.10
CA LEU A 288 11.26 -2.81 -4.65
C LEU A 288 11.49 -2.72 -3.13
N LEU A 289 10.76 -3.49 -2.33
CA LEU A 289 10.94 -3.52 -0.88
C LEU A 289 12.37 -3.93 -0.50
N ARG A 290 12.90 -5.00 -1.12
CA ARG A 290 14.27 -5.46 -0.91
C ARG A 290 15.30 -4.39 -1.27
N THR A 291 15.07 -3.66 -2.35
CA THR A 291 15.94 -2.54 -2.76
C THR A 291 15.97 -1.44 -1.71
N ILE A 292 14.81 -1.07 -1.17
CA ILE A 292 14.71 -0.06 -0.11
C ILE A 292 15.43 -0.55 1.15
N GLU A 293 15.20 -1.80 1.54
CA GLU A 293 15.86 -2.41 2.70
C GLU A 293 17.38 -2.44 2.54
N ASP A 294 17.89 -2.81 1.36
CA ASP A 294 19.32 -2.81 1.05
C ASP A 294 19.91 -1.39 1.11
N ILE A 295 19.24 -0.38 0.55
CA ILE A 295 19.68 1.04 0.60
C ILE A 295 19.86 1.52 2.05
N PHE A 296 18.96 1.09 2.96
CA PHE A 296 19.00 1.50 4.37
C PHE A 296 19.76 0.53 5.28
N GLY A 297 20.29 -0.58 4.75
CA GLY A 297 20.96 -1.62 5.54
C GLY A 297 20.02 -2.35 6.51
N LEU A 298 18.77 -2.56 6.10
CA LEU A 298 17.72 -3.18 6.90
C LEU A 298 17.58 -4.68 6.59
N PRO A 299 17.10 -5.51 7.54
CA PRO A 299 16.81 -6.91 7.26
C PRO A 299 15.58 -7.05 6.34
N HIS A 300 15.57 -8.09 5.49
CA HIS A 300 14.48 -8.28 4.53
C HIS A 300 13.17 -8.76 5.17
N LEU A 301 12.08 -8.03 4.94
CA LEU A 301 10.75 -8.37 5.43
C LEU A 301 10.01 -9.29 4.47
N GLY A 302 9.36 -10.31 5.04
CA GLY A 302 8.42 -11.14 4.29
C GLY A 302 9.05 -11.75 3.03
N ASP A 303 8.31 -11.63 1.94
CA ASP A 303 8.68 -12.17 0.64
C ASP A 303 9.87 -11.44 -0.01
N ALA A 304 10.29 -10.28 0.49
CA ALA A 304 11.54 -9.64 0.06
C ALA A 304 12.78 -10.50 0.37
N ALA A 305 12.68 -11.36 1.38
CA ALA A 305 13.72 -12.32 1.76
C ALA A 305 13.78 -13.57 0.84
N MET A 306 12.87 -13.72 -0.12
CA MET A 306 12.89 -14.88 -1.01
C MET A 306 14.18 -14.90 -1.85
N PRO A 307 14.83 -16.07 -2.03
CA PRO A 307 16.06 -16.17 -2.82
C PRO A 307 15.92 -15.71 -4.28
N ARG A 308 14.72 -15.81 -4.85
CA ARG A 308 14.42 -15.40 -6.23
C ARG A 308 14.11 -13.91 -6.37
N VAL A 309 13.81 -13.22 -5.27
CA VAL A 309 13.61 -11.77 -5.25
C VAL A 309 14.97 -11.10 -5.20
N ARG A 310 15.19 -10.12 -6.07
CA ARG A 310 16.46 -9.41 -6.19
C ARG A 310 16.22 -7.92 -6.16
N SER A 311 17.14 -7.20 -5.54
CA SER A 311 17.13 -5.74 -5.57
C SER A 311 17.38 -5.24 -6.98
N PHE A 312 16.99 -3.99 -7.23
CA PHE A 312 17.27 -3.33 -8.49
C PHE A 312 18.78 -3.34 -8.78
N GLY A 313 19.12 -3.61 -10.04
CA GLY A 313 20.51 -3.74 -10.45
C GLY A 313 21.24 -2.40 -10.47
N PRO A 314 22.58 -2.40 -10.58
CA PRO A 314 23.43 -1.20 -10.58
C PRO A 314 23.19 -0.21 -11.75
N GLY A 315 22.25 -0.50 -12.66
CA GLY A 315 21.77 0.44 -13.68
C GLY A 315 20.41 1.07 -13.37
N VAL A 316 19.80 0.72 -12.23
CA VAL A 316 18.41 1.01 -11.86
C VAL A 316 18.35 1.61 -10.43
N SER A 317 19.29 1.24 -9.55
CA SER A 317 19.59 1.90 -8.29
C SER A 317 21.09 2.21 -8.28
N GLY A 318 21.45 3.48 -8.19
CA GLY A 318 22.84 3.95 -8.24
C GLY A 318 23.73 3.39 -7.14
#